data_AF-A0ABD5MWH3-F1
#
_entry.id   AF-A0ABD5MWH3-F1
#
_cell.length_a   1.000
_cell.length_b   1.000
_cell.length_c   1.000
_cell.angle_alpha   90.00
_cell.angle_beta   90.00
_cell.angle_gamma   90.00
#
_symmetry.space_group_name_H-M   'P 1'
#
loop_
_entity.id
_entity.type
_entity.pdbx_description
1 polymer ?
#
loop_
_entity_poly.entity_id
_entity_poly.type
_entity_poly.pdbx_seq_one_letter_code
_entity_poly.pdbx_strand_id
1 'polypeptide(L)'
;MGKGKPFLEVLASAIHEDYRFPILEIFAFLYTLGTFVFASFGSSIVTSTVTNESVAYTLTSSLLGLPLFIFIILIFKNIAYGFGGDLEKGIIQSYLSYPLKRWKILTAKLLSAIGIALILFLSIQISALYVLAPDVISPYLGTVLLTYAANFSSSLFVAGILLLVTLVLRRGGLTLVVGIVLYFSMSIISSVTLVVAFATDSQLPLQIMSVIAPNVVLSQYYSVSVGFGNGLWTPAFSEVFLFMGTSYAIIAGLFFLGYYYFSRRLGL
;
A
#
# COMPACT_ATOMS: atom_id res chain seq x y z
N MET A 1 -6.50 -13.93 -35.05
CA MET A 1 -6.55 -14.28 -33.61
C MET A 1 -5.79 -13.22 -32.82
N GLY A 2 -6.48 -12.42 -32.01
CA GLY A 2 -5.94 -11.17 -31.44
C GLY A 2 -4.90 -11.40 -30.35
N LYS A 3 -3.78 -10.66 -30.41
CA LYS A 3 -2.60 -10.71 -29.52
C LYS A 3 -2.88 -10.45 -28.02
N GLY A 4 -4.13 -10.23 -27.61
CA GLY A 4 -4.55 -9.96 -26.22
C GLY A 4 -5.21 -11.13 -25.48
N LYS A 5 -5.72 -12.15 -26.20
CA LYS A 5 -6.38 -13.32 -25.56
C LYS A 5 -5.50 -14.06 -24.53
N PRO A 6 -4.24 -14.42 -24.83
CA PRO A 6 -3.46 -15.23 -23.89
C PRO A 6 -3.10 -14.47 -22.61
N PHE A 7 -2.88 -13.16 -22.67
CA PHE A 7 -2.62 -12.36 -21.46
C PHE A 7 -3.86 -12.30 -20.56
N LEU A 8 -5.04 -12.08 -21.15
CA LEU A 8 -6.29 -12.03 -20.40
C LEU A 8 -6.66 -13.39 -19.82
N GLU A 9 -6.32 -14.49 -20.48
CA GLU A 9 -6.49 -15.86 -19.94
C GLU A 9 -5.61 -16.09 -18.71
N VAL A 10 -4.33 -15.71 -18.78
CA VAL A 10 -3.41 -15.81 -17.62
C VAL A 10 -3.88 -14.92 -16.48
N LEU A 11 -4.34 -13.69 -16.79
CA LEU A 11 -4.90 -12.79 -15.78
C LEU A 11 -6.16 -13.39 -15.16
N ALA A 12 -7.13 -13.83 -15.95
CA ALA A 12 -8.37 -14.43 -15.45
C ALA A 12 -8.10 -15.67 -14.59
N SER A 13 -7.15 -16.51 -14.99
CA SER A 13 -6.70 -17.66 -14.20
C SER A 13 -6.10 -17.22 -12.86
N ALA A 14 -5.23 -16.22 -12.85
CA ALA A 14 -4.63 -15.68 -11.62
C ALA A 14 -5.70 -15.10 -10.68
N ILE A 15 -6.67 -14.36 -11.23
CA ILE A 15 -7.79 -13.80 -10.44
C ILE A 15 -8.62 -14.91 -9.81
N HIS A 16 -8.96 -15.95 -10.59
CA HIS A 16 -9.75 -17.07 -10.11
C HIS A 16 -9.03 -17.87 -9.03
N GLU A 17 -7.71 -18.02 -9.14
CA GLU A 17 -6.86 -18.67 -8.16
C GLU A 17 -6.74 -17.86 -6.86
N ASP A 18 -6.45 -16.55 -6.98
CA ASP A 18 -6.18 -15.69 -5.84
C ASP A 18 -7.45 -15.37 -5.02
N TYR A 19 -8.60 -15.25 -5.69
CA TYR A 19 -9.85 -14.74 -5.11
C TYR A 19 -11.00 -15.75 -5.14
N ARG A 20 -10.68 -17.04 -5.13
CA ARG A 20 -11.68 -18.11 -5.06
C ARG A 20 -12.54 -17.99 -3.79
N PHE A 21 -13.83 -18.29 -3.90
CA PHE A 21 -14.71 -18.44 -2.74
C PHE A 21 -14.12 -19.41 -1.70
N PRO A 22 -14.11 -19.09 -0.39
CA PRO A 22 -14.72 -17.90 0.26
C PRO A 22 -13.74 -16.74 0.53
N ILE A 23 -12.55 -16.73 -0.09
CA ILE A 23 -11.46 -15.82 0.28
C ILE A 23 -11.88 -14.36 0.04
N LEU A 24 -12.38 -14.04 -1.15
CA LEU A 24 -12.75 -12.67 -1.50
C LEU A 24 -13.87 -12.14 -0.60
N GLU A 25 -14.85 -12.96 -0.28
CA GLU A 25 -15.99 -12.61 0.54
C GLU A 25 -15.58 -12.33 1.99
N ILE A 26 -14.69 -13.15 2.54
CA ILE A 26 -14.13 -12.92 3.88
C ILE A 26 -13.37 -11.60 3.91
N PHE A 27 -12.52 -11.33 2.91
CA PHE A 27 -11.79 -10.07 2.85
C PHE A 27 -12.73 -8.88 2.68
N ALA A 28 -13.70 -8.93 1.75
CA ALA A 28 -14.69 -7.87 1.57
C ALA A 28 -15.47 -7.59 2.86
N PHE A 29 -15.92 -8.64 3.55
CA PHE A 29 -16.57 -8.53 4.84
C PHE A 29 -15.66 -7.85 5.87
N LEU A 30 -14.42 -8.32 6.03
CA LEU A 30 -13.45 -7.73 6.96
C LEU A 30 -13.12 -6.28 6.63
N TYR A 31 -13.04 -5.90 5.35
CA TYR A 31 -12.85 -4.51 4.94
C TYR A 31 -14.04 -3.65 5.32
N THR A 32 -15.27 -4.07 5.01
CA THR A 32 -16.47 -3.30 5.38
C THR A 32 -16.57 -3.14 6.90
N LEU A 33 -16.42 -4.23 7.65
CA LEU A 33 -16.43 -4.21 9.11
C LEU A 33 -15.31 -3.32 9.65
N GLY A 34 -14.09 -3.49 9.18
CA GLY A 34 -12.93 -2.69 9.59
C GLY A 34 -13.10 -1.21 9.32
N THR A 35 -13.71 -0.85 8.18
CA THR A 35 -13.95 0.54 7.81
C THR A 35 -14.99 1.19 8.71
N PHE A 36 -16.13 0.53 8.94
CA PHE A 36 -17.23 1.12 9.72
C PHE A 36 -17.05 1.01 11.25
N VAL A 37 -16.44 -0.06 11.76
CA VAL A 37 -16.22 -0.24 13.21
C VAL A 37 -15.15 0.70 13.75
N PHE A 38 -14.09 0.95 12.97
CA PHE A 38 -12.99 1.83 13.38
C PHE A 38 -13.14 3.26 12.87
N ALA A 39 -14.27 3.59 12.23
CA ALA A 39 -14.61 4.95 11.90
C ALA A 39 -14.82 5.75 13.21
N SER A 40 -13.76 6.38 13.70
CA SER A 40 -13.85 7.27 14.85
C SER A 40 -14.37 8.63 14.41
N PHE A 41 -15.63 8.90 14.74
CA PHE A 41 -16.24 10.24 14.73
C PHE A 41 -16.09 10.96 16.09
N GLY A 42 -15.57 10.24 17.08
CA GLY A 42 -15.38 10.74 18.44
C GLY A 42 -14.15 11.63 18.55
N SER A 43 -14.39 12.93 18.74
CA SER A 43 -13.46 13.96 19.21
C SER A 43 -12.12 14.08 18.46
N SER A 44 -12.15 14.65 17.26
CA SER A 44 -11.15 15.67 16.86
C SER A 44 -11.61 17.09 17.26
N ILE A 45 -12.55 17.19 18.22
CA ILE A 45 -12.93 18.43 18.93
C ILE A 45 -11.83 18.77 19.96
N VAL A 46 -10.58 18.75 19.53
CA VAL A 46 -9.51 19.45 20.24
C VAL A 46 -9.08 20.55 19.30
N THR A 47 -9.71 21.71 19.49
CA THR A 47 -9.26 23.07 19.15
C THR A 47 -8.07 23.13 18.20
N SER A 48 -8.27 22.71 16.96
CA SER A 48 -7.39 23.08 15.86
C SER A 48 -8.00 24.32 15.22
N THR A 49 -7.19 25.23 14.73
CA THR A 49 -7.64 26.26 13.80
C THR A 49 -8.02 25.56 12.49
N VAL A 50 -9.24 25.02 12.47
CA VAL A 50 -9.65 23.97 11.52
C VAL A 50 -9.94 24.59 10.16
N THR A 51 -9.07 24.37 9.18
CA THR A 51 -9.50 24.48 7.78
C THR A 51 -10.35 23.26 7.44
N ASN A 52 -11.41 23.41 6.65
CA ASN A 52 -12.25 22.27 6.26
C ASN A 52 -11.43 21.16 5.57
N GLU A 53 -10.29 21.51 4.97
CA GLU A 53 -9.33 20.58 4.36
C GLU A 53 -8.62 19.69 5.40
N SER A 54 -8.22 20.25 6.56
CA SER A 54 -7.58 19.46 7.61
C SER A 54 -8.56 18.46 8.25
N VAL A 55 -9.86 18.79 8.30
CA VAL A 55 -10.93 17.85 8.71
C VAL A 55 -11.04 16.69 7.73
N ALA A 56 -11.03 16.97 6.43
CA ALA A 56 -11.10 15.93 5.42
C ALA A 56 -9.89 14.97 5.52
N TYR A 57 -8.70 15.51 5.78
CA TYR A 57 -7.49 14.72 6.04
C TYR A 57 -7.63 13.83 7.29
N THR A 58 -8.08 14.37 8.43
CA THR A 58 -8.18 13.61 9.69
C THR A 58 -9.24 12.53 9.62
N LEU A 59 -10.40 12.81 9.01
CA LEU A 59 -11.45 11.82 8.77
C LEU A 59 -10.98 10.70 7.83
N THR A 60 -10.26 11.05 6.77
CA THR A 60 -9.71 10.03 5.86
C THR A 60 -8.66 9.18 6.57
N SER A 61 -7.79 9.81 7.36
CA SER A 61 -6.72 9.12 8.09
C SER A 61 -7.24 8.19 9.18
N SER A 62 -8.35 8.52 9.84
CA SER A 62 -8.94 7.67 10.88
C SER A 62 -9.51 6.36 10.32
N LEU A 63 -10.01 6.37 9.08
CA LEU A 63 -10.57 5.21 8.39
C LEU A 63 -9.51 4.24 7.85
N LEU A 64 -8.25 4.66 7.77
CA LEU A 64 -7.18 3.88 7.14
C LEU A 64 -6.65 2.73 8.00
N GLY A 65 -6.74 2.79 9.33
CA GLY A 65 -5.99 1.90 10.24
C GLY A 65 -6.11 0.39 9.93
N LEU A 66 -7.22 -0.23 10.31
CA LEU A 66 -7.44 -1.67 10.10
C LEU A 66 -7.58 -2.03 8.61
N PRO A 67 -8.29 -1.26 7.77
CA PRO A 67 -8.39 -1.53 6.34
C PRO A 67 -7.03 -1.58 5.63
N LEU A 68 -6.08 -0.70 5.93
CA LEU A 68 -4.75 -0.71 5.30
C LEU A 68 -3.96 -1.97 5.73
N PHE A 69 -4.13 -2.42 6.98
CA PHE A 69 -3.56 -3.68 7.44
C PHE A 69 -4.14 -4.90 6.70
N ILE A 70 -5.46 -4.95 6.47
CA ILE A 70 -6.07 -6.01 5.65
C ILE A 70 -5.51 -5.96 4.22
N PHE A 71 -5.38 -4.75 3.66
CA PHE A 71 -4.82 -4.52 2.33
C PHE A 71 -3.41 -5.05 2.16
N ILE A 72 -2.54 -4.79 3.12
CA ILE A 72 -1.17 -5.28 3.01
C ILE A 72 -1.09 -6.80 3.18
N ILE A 73 -1.90 -7.40 4.06
CA ILE A 73 -1.98 -8.86 4.22
C ILE A 73 -2.47 -9.53 2.94
N LEU A 74 -3.50 -8.97 2.30
CA LEU A 74 -4.04 -9.50 1.05
C LEU A 74 -2.97 -9.48 -0.06
N ILE A 75 -2.24 -8.38 -0.19
CA ILE A 75 -1.10 -8.28 -1.12
C ILE A 75 -0.03 -9.32 -0.79
N PHE A 76 0.32 -9.47 0.50
CA PHE A 76 1.34 -10.43 0.92
C PHE A 76 0.93 -11.86 0.60
N LYS A 77 -0.32 -12.23 0.89
CA LYS A 77 -0.86 -13.55 0.53
C LYS A 77 -0.78 -13.75 -0.99
N ASN A 78 -1.20 -12.79 -1.80
CA ASN A 78 -1.24 -12.98 -3.25
C ASN A 78 0.17 -13.03 -3.88
N ILE A 79 1.11 -12.22 -3.40
CA ILE A 79 2.50 -12.24 -3.89
C ILE A 79 3.24 -13.48 -3.36
N ALA A 80 3.22 -13.72 -2.05
CA ALA A 80 4.02 -14.79 -1.44
C ALA A 80 3.40 -16.17 -1.66
N TYR A 81 2.11 -16.37 -1.35
CA TYR A 81 1.46 -17.67 -1.55
C TYR A 81 1.02 -17.92 -2.99
N GLY A 82 0.46 -16.92 -3.67
CA GLY A 82 0.07 -17.06 -5.08
C GLY A 82 1.31 -17.21 -5.96
N PHE A 83 2.03 -16.12 -6.19
CA PHE A 83 3.18 -16.13 -7.08
C PHE A 83 4.38 -16.94 -6.53
N GLY A 84 4.73 -16.79 -5.26
CA GLY A 84 5.83 -17.56 -4.65
C GLY A 84 5.55 -19.06 -4.56
N GLY A 85 4.29 -19.45 -4.35
CA GLY A 85 3.88 -20.86 -4.37
C GLY A 85 4.00 -21.49 -5.77
N ASP A 86 3.71 -20.73 -6.82
CA ASP A 86 3.90 -21.20 -8.21
C ASP A 86 5.36 -21.43 -8.57
N LEU A 87 6.26 -20.58 -8.03
CA LEU A 87 7.70 -20.77 -8.18
C LEU A 87 8.18 -22.01 -7.44
N GLU A 88 7.66 -22.24 -6.22
CA GLU A 88 8.03 -23.38 -5.38
C GLU A 88 7.56 -24.71 -5.98
N LYS A 89 6.35 -24.75 -6.53
CA LYS A 89 5.75 -25.95 -7.15
C LYS A 89 6.14 -26.15 -8.62
N GLY A 90 6.86 -25.20 -9.23
CA GLY A 90 7.27 -25.26 -10.64
C GLY A 90 6.15 -25.01 -11.65
N ILE A 91 4.94 -24.64 -11.21
CA ILE A 91 3.77 -24.37 -12.08
C ILE A 91 4.06 -23.22 -13.05
N ILE A 92 4.96 -22.29 -12.66
CA ILE A 92 5.43 -21.20 -13.50
C ILE A 92 5.97 -21.68 -14.86
N GLN A 93 6.52 -22.91 -14.96
CA GLN A 93 7.04 -23.47 -16.21
C GLN A 93 5.92 -23.71 -17.22
N SER A 94 4.75 -24.14 -16.75
CA SER A 94 3.55 -24.31 -17.58
C SER A 94 2.99 -22.97 -18.07
N TYR A 95 3.18 -21.88 -17.32
CA TYR A 95 2.82 -20.54 -17.80
C TYR A 95 3.85 -19.99 -18.79
N LEU A 96 5.12 -20.36 -18.67
CA LEU A 96 6.19 -19.93 -19.58
C LEU A 96 6.12 -20.60 -20.96
N SER A 97 5.42 -21.72 -21.11
CA SER A 97 5.18 -22.37 -22.40
C SER A 97 4.11 -21.68 -23.24
N TYR A 98 3.31 -20.78 -22.65
CA TYR A 98 2.40 -19.91 -23.41
C TYR A 98 3.19 -18.95 -24.31
N PRO A 99 2.62 -18.51 -25.46
CA PRO A 99 3.25 -17.56 -26.39
C PRO A 99 3.23 -16.11 -25.84
N LEU A 100 3.70 -15.92 -24.60
CA LEU A 100 3.78 -14.65 -23.89
C LEU A 100 5.21 -14.38 -23.46
N LYS A 101 5.61 -13.10 -23.51
CA LYS A 101 6.89 -12.68 -22.95
C LYS A 101 6.84 -12.83 -21.42
N ARG A 102 7.93 -13.28 -20.80
CA ARG A 102 8.05 -13.52 -19.34
C ARG A 102 7.50 -12.36 -18.50
N TRP A 103 7.90 -11.12 -18.81
CA TRP A 103 7.42 -9.95 -18.09
C TRP A 103 5.90 -9.77 -18.13
N LYS A 104 5.21 -10.21 -19.18
CA LYS A 104 3.74 -10.13 -19.27
C LYS A 104 3.04 -11.08 -18.29
N ILE A 105 3.66 -12.24 -18.01
CA ILE A 105 3.13 -13.20 -17.03
C ILE A 105 3.25 -12.57 -15.63
N LEU A 106 4.41 -11.98 -15.33
CA LEU A 106 4.61 -11.27 -14.06
C LEU A 106 3.64 -10.08 -13.91
N THR A 107 3.43 -9.29 -14.98
CA THR A 107 2.44 -8.19 -14.94
C THR A 107 1.03 -8.71 -14.66
N ALA A 108 0.64 -9.86 -15.24
CA ALA A 108 -0.69 -10.43 -15.01
C ALA A 108 -0.88 -10.83 -13.54
N LYS A 109 0.11 -11.52 -12.95
CA LYS A 109 0.05 -11.92 -11.53
C LYS A 109 0.13 -10.72 -10.59
N LEU A 110 0.96 -9.72 -10.88
CA LEU A 110 1.00 -8.50 -10.06
C LEU A 110 -0.27 -7.67 -10.16
N LEU A 111 -0.88 -7.60 -11.35
CA LEU A 111 -2.15 -6.91 -11.54
C LEU A 111 -3.29 -7.61 -10.78
N SER A 112 -3.30 -8.95 -10.75
CA SER A 112 -4.21 -9.71 -9.87
C SER A 112 -3.94 -9.43 -8.39
N ALA A 113 -2.67 -9.53 -7.97
CA ALA A 113 -2.29 -9.43 -6.57
C ALA A 113 -2.52 -8.04 -5.97
N ILE A 114 -2.14 -6.98 -6.68
CA ILE A 114 -2.18 -5.59 -6.22
C ILE A 114 -3.41 -4.86 -6.76
N GLY A 115 -3.74 -5.04 -8.05
CA GLY A 115 -4.80 -4.28 -8.71
C GLY A 115 -6.19 -4.56 -8.15
N ILE A 116 -6.54 -5.84 -7.93
CA ILE A 116 -7.84 -6.19 -7.34
C ILE A 116 -7.92 -5.75 -5.88
N ALA A 117 -6.85 -5.97 -5.12
CA ALA A 117 -6.77 -5.50 -3.73
C ALA A 117 -6.97 -3.98 -3.65
N LEU A 118 -6.38 -3.20 -4.55
CA LEU A 118 -6.53 -1.74 -4.63
C LEU A 118 -7.95 -1.33 -4.98
N ILE A 119 -8.56 -1.96 -6.00
CA ILE A 119 -9.94 -1.66 -6.41
C ILE A 119 -10.90 -1.93 -5.27
N LEU A 120 -10.76 -3.09 -4.60
CA LEU A 120 -11.62 -3.48 -3.50
C LEU A 120 -11.45 -2.50 -2.31
N PHE A 121 -10.21 -2.18 -1.94
CA PHE A 121 -9.92 -1.21 -0.89
C PHE A 121 -10.51 0.16 -1.20
N LEU A 122 -10.19 0.74 -2.36
CA LEU A 122 -10.65 2.08 -2.73
C LEU A 122 -12.17 2.16 -2.84
N SER A 123 -12.81 1.13 -3.42
CA SER A 123 -14.27 1.12 -3.59
C SER A 123 -14.99 1.15 -2.24
N ILE A 124 -14.55 0.33 -1.27
CA ILE A 124 -15.16 0.29 0.06
C ILE A 124 -14.88 1.58 0.83
N GLN A 125 -13.63 2.05 0.80
CA GLN A 125 -13.18 3.23 1.52
C GLN A 125 -13.85 4.51 1.04
N ILE A 126 -13.87 4.75 -0.27
CA ILE A 126 -14.53 5.92 -0.87
C ILE A 126 -16.05 5.85 -0.61
N SER A 127 -16.67 4.67 -0.75
CA SER A 127 -18.10 4.51 -0.47
C SER A 127 -18.43 4.81 1.00
N ALA A 128 -17.62 4.30 1.93
CA ALA A 128 -17.82 4.56 3.36
C ALA A 128 -17.67 6.06 3.67
N LEU A 129 -16.65 6.71 3.12
CA LEU A 129 -16.44 8.15 3.21
C LEU A 129 -17.69 8.95 2.77
N TYR A 130 -18.24 8.65 1.58
CA TYR A 130 -19.45 9.32 1.09
C TYR A 130 -20.71 9.05 1.92
N VAL A 131 -20.82 7.86 2.53
CA VAL A 131 -21.94 7.53 3.41
C VAL A 131 -21.84 8.26 4.75
N LEU A 132 -20.61 8.48 5.25
CA LEU A 132 -20.37 8.96 6.59
C LEU A 132 -20.29 10.49 6.70
N ALA A 133 -19.65 11.18 5.74
CA ALA A 133 -19.45 12.64 5.81
C ALA A 133 -19.45 13.31 4.42
N PRO A 134 -20.54 13.20 3.64
CA PRO A 134 -20.59 13.67 2.24
C PRO A 134 -20.27 15.17 2.09
N ASP A 135 -20.66 15.99 3.06
CA ASP A 135 -20.53 17.45 3.04
C ASP A 135 -19.06 17.90 3.17
N VAL A 136 -18.23 17.13 3.88
CA VAL A 136 -16.80 17.43 4.06
C VAL A 136 -15.97 16.85 2.92
N ILE A 137 -16.40 15.72 2.34
CA ILE A 137 -15.57 14.97 1.41
C ILE A 137 -15.73 15.43 -0.04
N SER A 138 -16.96 15.78 -0.45
CA SER A 138 -17.23 16.23 -1.81
C SER A 138 -16.41 17.47 -2.24
N PRO A 139 -16.23 18.52 -1.41
CA PRO A 139 -15.39 19.66 -1.78
C PRO A 139 -13.87 19.37 -1.71
N TYR A 140 -13.44 18.37 -0.91
CA TYR A 140 -12.01 18.09 -0.63
C TYR A 140 -11.53 16.73 -1.16
N LEU A 141 -12.11 16.26 -2.27
CA LEU A 141 -11.75 14.99 -2.89
C LEU A 141 -10.24 14.89 -3.20
N GLY A 142 -9.61 16.01 -3.59
CA GLY A 142 -8.16 16.08 -3.81
C GLY A 142 -7.35 15.67 -2.57
N THR A 143 -7.71 16.18 -1.40
CA THR A 143 -7.07 15.85 -0.11
C THR A 143 -7.27 14.38 0.25
N VAL A 144 -8.47 13.84 -0.01
CA VAL A 144 -8.77 12.42 0.20
C VAL A 144 -7.88 11.53 -0.66
N LEU A 145 -7.78 11.82 -1.97
CA LEU A 145 -6.91 11.08 -2.88
C LEU A 145 -5.43 11.21 -2.51
N LEU A 146 -4.99 12.40 -2.11
CA LEU A 146 -3.62 12.64 -1.67
C LEU A 146 -3.29 11.83 -0.41
N THR A 147 -4.23 11.73 0.52
CA THR A 147 -4.11 10.91 1.73
C THR A 147 -3.97 9.44 1.39
N TYR A 148 -4.81 8.92 0.48
CA TYR A 148 -4.67 7.53 0.01
C TYR A 148 -3.34 7.29 -0.70
N ALA A 149 -2.92 8.18 -1.60
CA ALA A 149 -1.64 8.07 -2.30
C ALA A 149 -0.46 8.01 -1.32
N ALA A 150 -0.42 8.90 -0.33
CA ALA A 150 0.65 8.90 0.67
C ALA A 150 0.73 7.58 1.46
N ASN A 151 -0.41 6.98 1.78
CA ASN A 151 -0.49 5.73 2.53
C ASN A 151 -0.25 4.47 1.67
N PHE A 152 -0.57 4.50 0.39
CA PHE A 152 -0.23 3.40 -0.52
C PHE A 152 1.27 3.31 -0.80
N SER A 153 2.01 4.42 -0.74
CA SER A 153 3.44 4.41 -1.01
C SER A 153 4.18 3.43 -0.10
N SER A 154 3.97 3.51 1.22
CA SER A 154 4.62 2.59 2.18
C SER A 154 4.18 1.13 1.96
N SER A 155 2.90 0.90 1.65
CA SER A 155 2.37 -0.44 1.38
C SER A 155 2.98 -1.07 0.13
N LEU A 156 3.08 -0.29 -0.95
CA LEU A 156 3.69 -0.72 -2.21
C LEU A 156 5.20 -0.89 -2.10
N PHE A 157 5.88 -0.09 -1.27
CA PHE A 157 7.29 -0.25 -0.96
C PHE A 157 7.56 -1.63 -0.34
N VAL A 158 6.80 -1.99 0.69
CA VAL A 158 6.94 -3.31 1.33
C VAL A 158 6.55 -4.44 0.37
N ALA A 159 5.50 -4.26 -0.45
CA ALA A 159 5.13 -5.22 -1.48
C ALA A 159 6.22 -5.43 -2.54
N GLY A 160 6.91 -4.35 -2.94
CA GLY A 160 8.05 -4.41 -3.87
C GLY A 160 9.22 -5.19 -3.28
N ILE A 161 9.56 -4.97 -2.01
CA ILE A 161 10.59 -5.76 -1.31
C ILE A 161 10.16 -7.22 -1.22
N LEU A 162 8.90 -7.49 -0.84
CA LEU A 162 8.37 -8.84 -0.75
C LEU A 162 8.49 -9.58 -2.09
N LEU A 163 8.18 -8.91 -3.20
CA LEU A 163 8.34 -9.49 -4.53
C LEU A 163 9.79 -9.87 -4.81
N LEU A 164 10.76 -9.00 -4.51
CA LEU A 164 12.18 -9.31 -4.67
C LEU A 164 12.60 -10.51 -3.83
N VAL A 165 12.20 -10.54 -2.56
CA VAL A 165 12.45 -11.68 -1.65
C VAL A 165 11.82 -12.96 -2.21
N THR A 166 10.60 -12.88 -2.74
CA THR A 166 9.89 -14.03 -3.33
C THR A 166 10.65 -14.60 -4.51
N LEU A 167 11.17 -13.73 -5.38
CA LEU A 167 11.94 -14.12 -6.55
C LEU A 167 13.28 -14.78 -6.19
N VAL A 168 13.92 -14.34 -5.10
CA VAL A 168 15.20 -14.89 -4.62
C VAL A 168 15.02 -16.20 -3.87
N LEU A 169 14.09 -16.25 -2.91
CA LEU A 169 13.89 -17.42 -2.06
C LEU A 169 13.14 -18.56 -2.75
N ARG A 170 12.27 -18.24 -3.73
CA ARG A 170 11.41 -19.20 -4.44
C ARG A 170 10.59 -20.11 -3.51
N ARG A 171 10.28 -19.60 -2.31
CA ARG A 171 9.51 -20.29 -1.26
C ARG A 171 8.43 -19.36 -0.76
N GLY A 172 7.17 -19.75 -0.95
CA GLY A 172 6.04 -18.86 -0.65
C GLY A 172 5.89 -18.61 0.85
N GLY A 173 5.94 -19.68 1.65
CA GLY A 173 5.75 -19.59 3.10
C GLY A 173 6.81 -18.76 3.82
N LEU A 174 8.10 -18.98 3.53
CA LEU A 174 9.19 -18.17 4.13
C LEU A 174 9.08 -16.70 3.74
N THR A 175 8.69 -16.41 2.51
CA THR A 175 8.59 -15.03 2.05
C THR A 175 7.47 -14.29 2.77
N LEU A 176 6.33 -14.95 3.04
CA LEU A 176 5.24 -14.33 3.79
C LEU A 176 5.68 -13.95 5.21
N VAL A 177 6.39 -14.84 5.91
CA VAL A 177 6.91 -14.54 7.25
C VAL A 177 7.83 -13.33 7.23
N VAL A 178 8.75 -13.27 6.25
CA VAL A 178 9.64 -12.10 6.07
C VAL A 178 8.84 -10.83 5.81
N GLY A 179 7.79 -10.88 4.99
CA GLY A 179 6.91 -9.75 4.72
C GLY A 179 6.24 -9.20 5.98
N ILE A 180 5.66 -10.09 6.78
CA ILE A 180 5.00 -9.72 8.03
C ILE A 180 6.00 -9.09 9.00
N VAL A 181 7.17 -9.71 9.18
CA VAL A 181 8.23 -9.16 10.04
C VAL A 181 8.67 -7.77 9.56
N LEU A 182 8.83 -7.59 8.24
CA LEU A 182 9.22 -6.31 7.66
C LEU A 182 8.17 -5.22 7.89
N TYR A 183 6.88 -5.55 7.72
CA TYR A 183 5.79 -4.62 7.99
C TYR A 183 5.79 -4.13 9.45
N PHE A 184 5.89 -5.05 10.41
CA PHE A 184 5.95 -4.67 11.83
C PHE A 184 7.24 -3.92 12.16
N SER A 185 8.38 -4.31 11.58
CA SER A 185 9.65 -3.62 11.77
C SER A 185 9.57 -2.17 11.28
N MET A 186 8.94 -1.92 10.13
CA MET A 186 8.72 -0.56 9.61
C MET A 186 7.84 0.28 10.54
N SER A 187 6.80 -0.32 11.12
CA SER A 187 5.95 0.36 12.11
C SER A 187 6.75 0.73 13.36
N ILE A 188 7.61 -0.17 13.86
CA ILE A 188 8.46 0.10 15.03
C ILE A 188 9.49 1.19 14.72
N ILE A 189 10.16 1.10 13.56
CA ILE A 189 11.12 2.12 13.11
C ILE A 189 10.45 3.48 13.02
N SER A 190 9.25 3.56 12.41
CA SER A 190 8.50 4.82 12.32
C SER A 190 8.26 5.44 13.69
N SER A 191 7.85 4.64 14.68
CA SER A 191 7.60 5.11 16.05
C SER A 191 8.88 5.54 16.76
N VAL A 192 9.97 4.79 16.59
CA VAL A 192 11.28 5.12 17.18
C VAL A 192 11.85 6.39 16.55
N THR A 193 11.76 6.56 15.24
CA THR A 193 12.23 7.75 14.52
C THR A 193 11.55 9.01 15.03
N LEU A 194 10.25 8.94 15.29
CA LEU A 194 9.49 10.05 15.88
C LEU A 194 10.04 10.41 17.27
N VAL A 195 10.30 9.43 18.14
CA VAL A 195 10.90 9.66 19.47
C VAL A 195 12.31 10.24 19.37
N VAL A 196 13.15 9.75 18.44
CA VAL A 196 14.53 10.23 18.25
C VAL A 196 14.54 11.68 17.72
N ALA A 197 13.65 12.00 16.78
CA ALA A 197 13.52 13.36 16.27
C ALA A 197 13.21 14.36 17.40
N PHE A 198 12.36 13.96 18.34
CA PHE A 198 12.05 14.76 19.52
C PHE A 198 13.18 14.82 20.53
N ALA A 199 13.81 13.70 20.85
CA ALA A 199 14.90 13.68 21.82
C ALA A 199 16.13 14.50 21.36
N THR A 200 16.29 14.66 20.05
CA THR A 200 17.45 15.35 19.43
C THR A 200 17.11 16.76 18.93
N ASP A 201 15.85 17.18 19.02
CA ASP A 201 15.32 18.40 18.38
C ASP A 201 15.73 18.54 16.90
N SER A 202 15.85 17.43 16.18
CA SER A 202 16.35 17.38 14.80
C SER A 202 15.26 16.93 13.84
N GLN A 203 15.14 17.66 12.72
CA GLN A 203 14.19 17.38 11.64
C GLN A 203 14.64 16.22 10.74
N LEU A 204 15.94 15.93 10.71
CA LEU A 204 16.55 14.98 9.77
C LEU A 204 15.95 13.57 9.85
N PRO A 205 15.70 12.97 11.03
CA PRO A 205 15.13 11.63 11.10
C PRO A 205 13.74 11.55 10.45
N LEU A 206 12.91 12.60 10.62
CA LEU A 206 11.58 12.69 10.01
C LEU A 206 11.68 12.84 8.50
N GLN A 207 12.57 13.71 8.00
CA GLN A 207 12.78 13.89 6.56
C GLN A 207 13.23 12.60 5.88
N ILE A 208 14.17 11.86 6.48
CA ILE A 208 14.64 10.56 5.96
C ILE A 208 13.50 9.55 5.91
N MET A 209 12.75 9.41 7.01
CA MET A 209 11.61 8.49 7.07
C MET A 209 10.55 8.83 6.02
N SER A 210 10.38 10.11 5.75
CA SER A 210 9.34 10.60 4.86
C SER A 210 9.54 10.28 3.38
N VAL A 211 10.78 9.95 2.98
CA VAL A 211 11.08 9.38 1.66
C VAL A 211 10.47 7.98 1.50
N ILE A 212 10.42 7.20 2.58
CA ILE A 212 9.87 5.83 2.56
C ILE A 212 8.36 5.86 2.87
N ALA A 213 7.96 6.72 3.80
CA ALA A 213 6.60 6.85 4.31
C ALA A 213 6.13 8.30 4.19
N PRO A 214 5.64 8.73 3.00
CA PRO A 214 5.27 10.12 2.76
C PRO A 214 4.04 10.57 3.55
N ASN A 215 3.29 9.63 4.16
CA ASN A 215 2.25 9.95 5.13
C ASN A 215 2.81 10.73 6.34
N VAL A 216 4.11 10.60 6.65
CA VAL A 216 4.77 11.39 7.70
C VAL A 216 4.88 12.87 7.33
N VAL A 217 5.21 13.23 6.07
CA VAL A 217 5.20 14.65 5.66
C VAL A 217 3.77 15.16 5.61
N LEU A 218 2.86 14.35 5.07
CA LEU A 218 1.47 14.74 4.89
C LEU A 218 0.79 15.00 6.24
N SER A 219 1.10 14.19 7.25
CA SER A 219 0.61 14.42 8.61
C SER A 219 1.15 15.74 9.16
N GLN A 220 2.44 16.05 9.00
CA GLN A 220 3.02 17.32 9.45
C GLN A 220 2.46 18.54 8.72
N TYR A 221 2.06 18.40 7.45
CA TYR A 221 1.42 19.48 6.68
C TYR A 221 0.01 19.79 7.18
N TYR A 222 -0.82 18.76 7.41
CA TYR A 222 -2.22 18.94 7.84
C TYR A 222 -2.41 18.99 9.35
N SER A 223 -1.44 18.52 10.15
CA SER A 223 -1.47 18.63 11.60
C SER A 223 -1.06 20.03 12.03
N VAL A 224 -1.96 20.99 11.87
CA VAL A 224 -1.87 22.26 12.59
C VAL A 224 -2.29 21.96 14.03
N SER A 225 -1.29 21.60 14.86
CA SER A 225 -1.31 21.57 16.33
C SER A 225 -2.38 20.70 17.01
N VAL A 226 -1.99 19.56 17.61
CA VAL A 226 -2.20 19.15 19.02
C VAL A 226 -1.49 17.79 19.27
N GLY A 227 -0.35 17.80 19.96
CA GLY A 227 0.39 16.59 20.42
C GLY A 227 1.87 16.88 20.67
N PHE A 228 2.55 16.07 21.49
CA PHE A 228 4.00 16.20 21.77
C PHE A 228 4.77 16.38 20.44
N GLY A 229 5.44 17.53 20.27
CA GLY A 229 6.22 17.78 19.06
C GLY A 229 5.86 18.97 18.17
N ASN A 230 5.22 20.00 18.72
CA ASN A 230 4.95 21.21 17.95
C ASN A 230 6.26 21.86 17.46
N GLY A 231 6.35 22.09 16.15
CA GLY A 231 7.30 23.04 15.57
C GLY A 231 8.65 22.50 15.12
N LEU A 232 8.89 21.18 15.14
CA LEU A 232 10.15 20.66 14.60
C LEU A 232 10.26 20.94 13.10
N TRP A 233 9.26 20.61 12.28
CA TRP A 233 9.30 20.82 10.83
C TRP A 233 7.90 21.08 10.28
N THR A 234 7.73 22.18 9.53
CA THR A 234 6.49 22.53 8.83
C THR A 234 6.75 22.48 7.32
N PRO A 235 6.45 21.36 6.65
CA PRO A 235 6.74 21.22 5.23
C PRO A 235 5.85 22.12 4.38
N ALA A 236 6.39 22.68 3.30
CA ALA A 236 5.56 23.34 2.29
C ALA A 236 4.81 22.30 1.43
N PHE A 237 3.69 22.68 0.84
CA PHE A 237 2.91 21.78 -0.04
C PHE A 237 3.77 21.22 -1.19
N SER A 238 4.65 22.03 -1.77
CA SER A 238 5.61 21.58 -2.80
C SER A 238 6.57 20.49 -2.30
N GLU A 239 6.98 20.56 -1.04
CA GLU A 239 7.85 19.55 -0.43
C GLU A 239 7.11 18.22 -0.27
N VAL A 240 5.82 18.26 0.14
CA VAL A 240 4.96 17.06 0.22
C VAL A 240 4.93 16.31 -1.12
N PHE A 241 4.74 17.01 -2.24
CA PHE A 241 4.77 16.38 -3.57
C PHE A 241 6.14 15.83 -3.93
N LEU A 242 7.23 16.50 -3.53
CA LEU A 242 8.59 16.04 -3.78
C LEU A 242 8.87 14.74 -3.03
N PHE A 243 8.55 14.68 -1.72
CA PHE A 243 8.72 13.46 -0.93
C PHE A 243 7.82 12.32 -1.43
N MET A 244 6.59 12.61 -1.82
CA MET A 244 5.71 11.60 -2.42
C MET A 244 6.26 11.10 -3.77
N GLY A 245 6.69 12.01 -4.65
CA GLY A 245 7.26 11.68 -5.95
C GLY A 245 8.53 10.86 -5.85
N THR A 246 9.44 11.19 -4.92
CA THR A 246 10.66 10.42 -4.66
C THR A 246 10.34 9.03 -4.11
N SER A 247 9.37 8.92 -3.20
CA SER A 247 8.89 7.63 -2.69
C SER A 247 8.38 6.72 -3.82
N TYR A 248 7.51 7.23 -4.69
CA TYR A 248 7.02 6.49 -5.85
C TYR A 248 8.11 6.15 -6.87
N ALA A 249 9.11 7.02 -7.06
CA ALA A 249 10.26 6.73 -7.91
C ALA A 249 11.09 5.54 -7.39
N ILE A 250 11.31 5.47 -6.07
CA ILE A 250 11.99 4.33 -5.42
C ILE A 250 11.18 3.05 -5.61
N ILE A 251 9.86 3.11 -5.40
CA ILE A 251 8.96 1.97 -5.59
C ILE A 251 8.98 1.49 -7.04
N ALA A 252 8.91 2.40 -8.01
CA ALA A 252 9.03 2.06 -9.44
C ALA A 252 10.37 1.37 -9.73
N GLY A 253 11.47 1.84 -9.12
CA GLY A 253 12.77 1.19 -9.19
C GLY A 253 12.78 -0.23 -8.63
N LEU A 254 12.15 -0.48 -7.48
CA LEU A 254 12.04 -1.81 -6.89
C LEU A 254 11.27 -2.79 -7.77
N PHE A 255 10.10 -2.38 -8.29
CA PHE A 255 9.34 -3.21 -9.21
C PHE A 255 10.12 -3.46 -10.51
N PHE A 256 10.78 -2.44 -11.06
CA PHE A 256 11.63 -2.58 -12.23
C PHE A 256 12.77 -3.60 -12.03
N LEU A 257 13.44 -3.56 -10.87
CA LEU A 257 14.44 -4.56 -10.50
C LEU A 257 13.83 -5.97 -10.45
N GLY A 258 12.61 -6.10 -9.92
CA GLY A 258 11.85 -7.35 -9.93
C GLY A 258 11.56 -7.87 -11.33
N TYR A 259 11.08 -7.01 -12.22
CA TYR A 259 10.86 -7.35 -13.64
C TYR A 259 12.15 -7.75 -14.35
N TYR A 260 13.23 -7.00 -14.11
CA TYR A 260 14.53 -7.28 -14.70
C TYR A 260 15.08 -8.64 -14.24
N TYR A 261 15.00 -8.92 -12.93
CA TYR A 261 15.40 -10.20 -12.37
C TYR A 261 14.57 -11.34 -12.94
N PHE A 262 13.24 -11.18 -13.02
CA PHE A 262 12.34 -12.17 -13.60
C PHE A 262 12.61 -12.45 -15.08
N SER A 263 12.92 -11.41 -15.85
CA SER A 263 13.17 -11.57 -17.28
C SER A 263 14.53 -12.19 -17.60
N ARG A 264 15.58 -11.94 -16.80
CA ARG A 264 16.96 -12.35 -17.14
C ARG A 264 17.52 -13.49 -16.29
N ARG A 265 17.19 -13.57 -15.01
CA ARG A 265 17.89 -14.43 -14.03
C ARG A 265 17.07 -15.59 -13.49
N LEU A 266 15.76 -15.61 -13.73
CA LEU A 266 14.99 -16.83 -13.54
C LEU A 266 15.37 -17.82 -14.65
N GLY A 267 16.44 -18.58 -14.38
CA GLY A 267 16.93 -19.72 -15.16
C GLY A 267 15.94 -20.88 -15.08
N LEU A 268 14.78 -20.64 -15.69
CA LEU A 268 13.74 -21.60 -16.03
C LEU A 268 13.65 -21.65 -17.55
#